data_AF-A0A7C4YNH1-F1
#
_entry.id   AF-A0A7C4YNH1-F1
#
_cell.length_a   1.000
_cell.length_b   1.000
_cell.length_c   1.000
_cell.angle_alpha   90.00
_cell.angle_beta   90.00
_cell.angle_gamma   90.00
#
_symmetry.space_group_name_H-M   'P 1'
#
loop_
_entity.id
_entity.type
_entity.pdbx_description
1 polymer ?
#
loop_
_entity_poly.entity_id
_entity_poly.type
_entity_poly.pdbx_seq_one_letter_code
_entity_poly.pdbx_strand_id
1 'polypeptide(L)'
;MYAPTFVIAILLITAPEPPSPIESGRSGPIRDVIRNLALQWELLDPREERFLKPEDFATDLAVVRRRVQELWDAPRLHEGIRFPDKNSVNQMLAFNRSYKRHLDLMKPLLPDQQETVRAALRETDQLYQVWDKVHDARSEIYYVPVRRLALKHLRDLVGPEAYYTGRLPPHVPVWRFQEVK
;
A
#
# COMPACT_ATOMS: atom_id res chain seq x y z
N MET A 1 15.53 32.35 5.80
CA MET A 1 15.05 31.75 4.53
C MET A 1 16.12 30.77 4.06
N TYR A 2 15.83 29.46 4.17
CA TYR A 2 16.79 28.35 4.08
C TYR A 2 16.85 27.69 2.67
N ALA A 3 16.77 28.49 1.60
CA ALA A 3 16.81 28.00 0.22
C ALA A 3 17.97 27.00 -0.05
N PRO A 4 19.22 27.25 0.40
CA PRO A 4 20.31 26.29 0.17
C PRO A 4 20.09 24.98 0.95
N THR A 5 19.60 25.03 2.19
CA THR A 5 19.35 23.83 3.01
C THR A 5 18.28 22.94 2.40
N PHE A 6 17.23 23.54 1.80
CA PHE A 6 16.17 22.81 1.12
C PHE A 6 16.67 22.09 -0.13
N VAL A 7 17.48 22.76 -0.95
CA VAL A 7 18.09 22.14 -2.14
C VAL A 7 19.02 20.99 -1.75
N ILE A 8 19.87 21.18 -0.73
CA ILE A 8 20.76 20.12 -0.24
C ILE A 8 19.94 18.95 0.31
N ALA A 9 18.86 19.19 1.05
CA ALA A 9 18.00 18.13 1.56
C ALA A 9 17.36 17.30 0.44
N ILE A 10 16.84 17.94 -0.62
CA ILE A 10 16.32 17.25 -1.81
C ILE A 10 17.42 16.41 -2.45
N LEU A 11 18.59 17.01 -2.74
CA LEU A 11 19.71 16.30 -3.34
C LEU A 11 20.14 15.10 -2.50
N LEU A 12 20.16 15.23 -1.18
CA LEU A 12 20.46 14.13 -0.28
C LEU A 12 19.41 13.02 -0.38
N ILE A 13 18.12 13.35 -0.41
CA ILE A 13 17.04 12.35 -0.46
C ILE A 13 16.94 11.65 -1.83
N THR A 14 17.28 12.33 -2.93
CA THR A 14 17.13 11.78 -4.30
C THR A 14 18.43 11.24 -4.89
N ALA A 15 19.58 11.47 -4.27
CA ALA A 15 20.85 10.93 -4.76
C ALA A 15 20.86 9.39 -4.77
N PRO A 16 21.38 8.75 -5.83
CA PRO A 16 21.36 7.29 -5.98
C PRO A 16 22.30 6.57 -5.01
N GLU A 17 23.35 7.22 -4.52
CA GLU A 17 24.29 6.68 -3.52
C GLU A 17 24.59 7.72 -2.43
N PRO A 18 24.95 7.29 -1.21
CA PRO A 18 25.40 8.22 -0.19
C PRO A 18 26.68 8.93 -0.65
N PRO A 19 26.72 10.28 -0.63
CA PRO A 19 28.02 10.93 -0.49
C PRO A 19 28.66 10.41 0.81
N SER A 20 29.98 10.30 0.82
CA SER A 20 30.84 9.92 1.95
C SER A 20 30.29 10.36 3.31
N PRO A 21 30.57 9.62 4.41
CA PRO A 21 29.89 9.81 5.70
C PRO A 21 29.76 11.29 6.04
N ILE A 22 28.52 11.76 6.02
CA ILE A 22 28.20 13.16 6.35
C ILE A 22 28.59 13.33 7.81
N GLU A 23 29.61 14.16 8.08
CA GLU A 23 30.09 14.41 9.43
C GLU A 23 28.91 14.81 10.34
N SER A 24 28.67 13.99 11.36
CA SER A 24 27.49 13.99 12.21
C SER A 24 27.31 15.28 13.05
N GLY A 25 28.32 16.16 13.10
CA GLY A 25 28.38 17.32 13.98
C GLY A 25 27.68 18.60 13.51
N ARG A 26 27.28 18.73 12.24
CA ARG A 26 26.75 20.02 11.69
C ARG A 26 25.36 19.95 11.02
N SER A 27 24.63 18.85 11.20
CA SER A 27 23.45 18.52 10.39
C SER A 27 22.07 18.77 11.02
N GLY A 28 21.97 19.48 12.15
CA GLY A 28 20.68 19.71 12.83
C GLY A 28 19.60 20.32 11.92
N PRO A 29 19.82 21.51 11.34
CA PRO A 29 18.82 22.15 10.47
C PRO A 29 18.49 21.35 9.20
N ILE A 30 19.47 20.69 8.59
CA ILE A 30 19.23 19.93 7.35
C ILE A 30 18.41 18.67 7.60
N ARG A 31 18.59 18.04 8.76
CA ARG A 31 17.82 16.88 9.18
C ARG A 31 16.36 17.21 9.42
N ASP A 32 16.08 18.34 10.07
CA ASP A 32 14.69 18.79 10.26
C ASP A 32 14.03 19.05 8.90
N VAL A 33 14.76 19.64 7.96
CA VAL A 33 14.30 19.84 6.59
C VAL A 33 14.06 18.51 5.87
N ILE A 34 14.97 17.53 5.99
CA ILE A 34 14.82 16.19 5.43
C ILE A 34 13.59 15.50 6.02
N ARG A 35 13.39 15.56 7.34
CA ARG A 35 12.23 14.99 8.02
C ARG A 35 10.94 15.61 7.51
N ASN A 36 10.88 16.94 7.45
CA ASN A 36 9.70 17.67 6.97
C ASN A 36 9.39 17.32 5.50
N LEU A 37 10.41 17.27 4.65
CA LEU A 37 10.27 16.82 3.27
C LEU A 37 9.75 15.38 3.18
N ALA A 38 10.32 14.47 3.98
CA ALA A 38 9.93 13.07 3.96
C ALA A 38 8.49 12.86 4.48
N LEU A 39 8.02 13.66 5.44
CA LEU A 39 6.61 13.67 5.85
C LEU A 39 5.71 14.22 4.74
N GLN A 40 6.07 15.35 4.12
CA GLN A 40 5.30 15.96 3.02
C GLN A 40 5.24 15.08 1.77
N TRP A 41 6.32 14.35 1.48
CA TRP A 41 6.41 13.43 0.35
C TRP A 41 5.83 12.05 0.68
N GLU A 42 5.23 11.88 1.86
CA GLU A 42 4.63 10.63 2.32
C GLU A 42 5.62 9.46 2.27
N LEU A 43 6.88 9.73 2.60
CA LEU A 43 7.99 8.77 2.75
C LEU A 43 8.16 8.35 4.21
N LEU A 44 7.72 9.18 5.16
CA LEU A 44 7.66 8.85 6.59
C LEU A 44 6.22 8.99 7.08
N ASP A 45 5.89 8.20 8.09
CA ASP A 45 4.70 8.40 8.92
C ASP A 45 5.03 9.33 10.10
N PRO A 46 4.12 10.23 10.52
CA PRO A 46 4.31 11.07 11.70
C PRO A 46 4.65 10.30 12.98
N ARG A 47 4.18 9.05 13.10
CA ARG A 47 4.45 8.15 14.24
C ARG A 47 5.87 7.61 14.26
N GLU A 48 6.64 7.77 13.19
CA GLU A 48 8.06 7.42 13.14
C GLU A 48 8.91 8.51 13.84
N GLU A 49 8.60 8.79 15.12
CA GLU A 49 9.20 9.90 15.89
C GLU A 49 10.72 9.76 16.10
N ARG A 50 11.21 8.52 16.10
CA ARG A 50 12.63 8.18 16.33
C ARG A 50 13.48 8.30 15.08
N PHE A 51 12.89 8.65 13.94
CA PHE A 51 13.55 8.67 12.66
C PHE A 51 14.39 9.94 12.49
N LEU A 52 15.62 9.78 11.98
CA LEU A 52 16.67 10.78 11.79
C LEU A 52 17.33 11.26 13.10
N LYS A 53 17.64 10.34 14.02
CA LYS A 53 18.49 10.65 15.20
C LYS A 53 19.95 10.93 14.81
N PRO A 54 20.73 11.66 15.63
CA PRO A 54 22.09 12.05 15.21
C PRO A 54 23.00 10.86 15.01
N GLU A 55 22.83 9.86 15.88
CA GLU A 55 23.56 8.59 15.84
C GLU A 55 23.22 7.76 14.59
N ASP A 56 21.97 7.83 14.11
CA ASP A 56 21.42 6.94 13.08
C ASP A 56 21.19 7.64 11.72
N PHE A 57 21.59 8.91 11.58
CA PHE A 57 21.21 9.76 10.44
C PHE A 57 21.53 9.14 9.07
N ALA A 58 22.69 8.49 8.94
CA ALA A 58 23.08 7.84 7.67
C ALA A 58 22.17 6.66 7.32
N THR A 59 21.83 5.83 8.32
CA THR A 59 20.91 4.69 8.18
C THR A 59 19.51 5.16 7.83
N ASP A 60 19.01 6.18 8.54
CA ASP A 60 17.69 6.75 8.33
C ASP A 60 17.58 7.41 6.95
N LEU A 61 18.62 8.13 6.51
CA LEU A 61 18.68 8.70 5.17
C LEU A 61 18.68 7.60 4.08
N ALA A 62 19.37 6.48 4.30
CA ALA A 62 19.35 5.35 3.37
C ALA A 62 17.95 4.74 3.22
N VAL A 63 17.20 4.63 4.33
CA VAL A 63 15.80 4.17 4.29
C VAL A 63 14.90 5.18 3.56
N VAL A 64 15.06 6.49 3.80
CA VAL A 64 14.29 7.52 3.07
C VAL A 64 14.56 7.46 1.57
N ARG A 65 15.83 7.34 1.15
CA ARG A 65 16.21 7.15 -0.25
C ARG A 65 15.58 5.92 -0.87
N ARG A 66 15.63 4.79 -0.17
CA ARG A 66 14.97 3.56 -0.62
C ARG A 66 13.47 3.77 -0.82
N ARG A 67 12.81 4.44 0.12
CA ARG A 67 11.37 4.77 0.02
C ARG A 67 11.07 5.72 -1.14
N VAL A 68 11.97 6.65 -1.50
CA VAL A 68 11.82 7.46 -2.73
C VAL A 68 11.73 6.56 -3.95
N GLN A 69 12.63 5.59 -4.07
CA GLN A 69 12.65 4.67 -5.22
C GLN A 69 11.40 3.78 -5.25
N GLU A 70 11.01 3.22 -4.10
CA GLU A 70 9.85 2.31 -4.00
C GLU A 70 8.52 3.03 -4.27
N LEU A 71 8.40 4.29 -3.83
CA LEU A 71 7.16 5.09 -3.84
C LEU A 71 7.13 6.17 -4.92
N TRP A 72 8.12 6.24 -5.81
CA TRP A 72 8.23 7.27 -6.85
C TRP A 72 6.96 7.38 -7.71
N ASP A 73 6.43 6.24 -8.14
CA ASP A 73 5.21 6.12 -8.95
C ASP A 73 4.00 5.66 -8.13
N ALA A 74 4.13 5.53 -6.81
CA ALA A 74 3.03 5.09 -5.95
C ALA A 74 1.98 6.20 -5.80
N PRO A 75 0.67 5.90 -5.90
CA PRO A 75 -0.38 6.86 -5.63
C PRO A 75 -0.22 7.55 -4.26
N ARG A 76 -0.70 8.79 -4.15
CA ARG A 76 -0.68 9.53 -2.89
C ARG A 76 -1.69 8.96 -1.92
N LEU A 77 -1.46 9.12 -0.61
CA LEU A 77 -2.31 8.49 0.40
C LEU A 77 -3.79 8.92 0.31
N HIS A 78 -4.02 10.20 0.01
CA HIS A 78 -5.36 10.76 -0.13
C HIS A 78 -6.17 10.09 -1.25
N GLU A 79 -5.53 9.50 -2.25
CA GLU A 79 -6.22 8.80 -3.34
C GLU A 79 -6.97 7.56 -2.86
N GLY A 80 -6.60 7.01 -1.71
CA GLY A 80 -7.34 5.93 -1.08
C GLY A 80 -8.77 6.30 -0.72
N ILE A 81 -9.15 7.58 -0.66
CA ILE A 81 -10.53 8.01 -0.34
C ILE A 81 -11.57 7.53 -1.37
N ARG A 82 -11.14 7.18 -2.59
CA ARG A 82 -12.00 6.67 -3.66
C ARG A 82 -12.57 5.29 -3.35
N PHE A 83 -11.95 4.55 -2.42
CA PHE A 83 -12.34 3.19 -2.07
C PHE A 83 -13.15 3.16 -0.77
N PRO A 84 -13.93 2.08 -0.54
CA PRO A 84 -14.72 1.95 0.67
C PRO A 84 -13.89 2.11 1.96
N ASP A 85 -14.55 2.50 3.04
CA ASP A 85 -13.91 2.60 4.35
C ASP A 85 -13.51 1.22 4.89
N LYS A 86 -12.65 1.22 5.92
CA LYS A 86 -12.11 0.00 6.52
C LYS A 86 -13.19 -0.98 6.98
N ASN A 87 -14.29 -0.49 7.55
CA ASN A 87 -15.33 -1.38 8.08
C ASN A 87 -16.08 -2.09 6.95
N SER A 88 -16.41 -1.36 5.90
CA SER A 88 -17.01 -1.93 4.68
C SER A 88 -16.11 -2.99 4.04
N VAL A 89 -14.81 -2.70 3.90
CA VAL A 89 -13.84 -3.65 3.36
C VAL A 89 -13.70 -4.90 4.24
N ASN A 90 -13.70 -4.74 5.56
CA ASN A 90 -13.64 -5.86 6.50
C ASN A 90 -14.84 -6.81 6.36
N GLN A 91 -16.04 -6.25 6.17
CA GLN A 91 -17.24 -7.06 5.91
C GLN A 91 -17.11 -7.84 4.60
N MET A 92 -16.64 -7.19 3.53
CA MET A 92 -16.43 -7.82 2.22
C MET A 92 -15.39 -8.94 2.28
N LEU A 93 -14.27 -8.73 2.98
CA LEU A 93 -13.25 -9.77 3.21
C LEU A 93 -13.76 -10.91 4.08
N ALA A 94 -14.57 -10.61 5.12
CA ALA A 94 -15.19 -11.64 5.93
C ALA A 94 -16.17 -12.50 5.11
N PHE A 95 -16.96 -11.86 4.24
CA PHE A 95 -17.84 -12.55 3.31
C PHE A 95 -17.05 -13.43 2.35
N ASN A 96 -16.01 -12.89 1.69
CA ASN A 96 -15.14 -13.66 0.79
C ASN A 96 -14.57 -14.91 1.47
N ARG A 97 -14.02 -14.79 2.69
CA ARG A 97 -13.52 -15.93 3.46
C ARG A 97 -14.61 -16.94 3.82
N SER A 98 -15.82 -16.46 4.14
CA SER A 98 -16.96 -17.33 4.41
C SER A 98 -17.39 -18.10 3.16
N TYR A 99 -17.42 -17.40 2.02
CA TYR A 99 -17.75 -17.99 0.73
C TYR A 99 -16.72 -19.03 0.29
N LYS A 100 -15.42 -18.74 0.45
CA LYS A 100 -14.35 -19.73 0.21
C LYS A 100 -14.57 -21.01 1.02
N ARG A 101 -14.80 -20.87 2.33
CA ARG A 101 -15.11 -22.02 3.21
C ARG A 101 -16.33 -22.80 2.74
N HIS A 102 -17.38 -22.10 2.29
CA HIS A 102 -18.55 -22.75 1.70
C HIS A 102 -18.20 -23.54 0.44
N LEU A 103 -17.41 -22.97 -0.48
CA LEU A 103 -16.95 -23.67 -1.69
C LEU A 103 -16.13 -24.93 -1.36
N ASP A 104 -15.24 -24.86 -0.38
CA ASP A 104 -14.44 -26.01 0.07
C ASP A 104 -15.32 -27.15 0.62
N LEU A 105 -16.38 -26.82 1.36
CA LEU A 105 -17.36 -27.80 1.84
C LEU A 105 -18.21 -28.40 0.71
N MET A 106 -18.54 -27.62 -0.32
CA MET A 106 -19.35 -28.07 -1.46
C MET A 106 -18.56 -28.92 -2.46
N LYS A 107 -17.24 -28.69 -2.58
CA LYS A 107 -16.35 -29.39 -3.52
C LYS A 107 -16.49 -30.92 -3.51
N PRO A 108 -16.52 -31.63 -2.36
CA PRO A 108 -16.73 -33.08 -2.34
C PRO A 108 -18.17 -33.50 -2.63
N LEU A 109 -19.15 -32.61 -2.44
CA LEU A 109 -20.58 -32.90 -2.62
C LEU A 109 -21.05 -32.77 -4.07
N LEU A 110 -20.28 -32.08 -4.92
CA LEU A 110 -20.60 -31.80 -6.31
C LEU A 110 -19.52 -32.33 -7.26
N PRO A 111 -19.40 -33.67 -7.42
CA PRO A 111 -18.37 -34.27 -8.27
C PRO A 111 -18.46 -33.81 -9.73
N ASP A 112 -19.68 -33.62 -10.25
CA ASP A 112 -19.91 -33.20 -11.63
C ASP A 112 -19.61 -31.72 -11.89
N GLN A 113 -19.46 -30.91 -10.83
CA GLN A 113 -19.19 -29.47 -10.92
C GLN A 113 -17.80 -29.10 -10.36
N GLN A 114 -16.90 -30.07 -10.21
CA GLN A 114 -15.59 -29.81 -9.60
C GLN A 114 -14.80 -28.71 -10.29
N GLU A 115 -14.83 -28.63 -11.62
CA GLU A 115 -14.10 -27.59 -12.34
C GLU A 115 -14.70 -26.20 -12.10
N THR A 116 -16.02 -26.09 -12.12
CA THR A 116 -16.74 -24.84 -11.77
C THR A 116 -16.41 -24.39 -10.35
N VAL A 117 -16.38 -25.32 -9.38
CA VAL A 117 -16.01 -25.01 -7.99
C VAL A 117 -14.53 -24.59 -7.88
N ARG A 118 -13.62 -25.24 -8.61
CA ARG A 118 -12.20 -24.87 -8.66
C ARG A 118 -11.99 -23.50 -9.30
N ALA A 119 -12.72 -23.17 -10.37
CA ALA A 119 -12.69 -21.85 -10.99
C ALA A 119 -13.17 -20.78 -10.00
N ALA A 120 -14.30 -21.02 -9.32
CA ALA A 120 -14.82 -20.11 -8.31
C ALA A 120 -13.86 -19.92 -7.12
N LEU A 121 -13.19 -20.98 -6.66
CA LEU A 121 -12.15 -20.88 -5.61
C LEU A 121 -10.97 -20.02 -6.06
N ARG A 122 -10.45 -20.25 -7.28
CA ARG A 122 -9.35 -19.45 -7.84
C ARG A 122 -9.71 -17.98 -7.93
N GLU A 123 -10.88 -17.65 -8.47
CA GLU A 123 -11.34 -16.27 -8.58
C GLU A 123 -11.59 -15.66 -7.19
N THR A 124 -12.16 -16.41 -6.24
CA THR A 124 -12.35 -15.94 -4.85
C THR A 124 -11.03 -15.53 -4.21
N ASP A 125 -9.95 -16.29 -4.44
CA ASP A 125 -8.61 -15.98 -3.93
C ASP A 125 -7.99 -14.75 -4.62
N GLN A 126 -8.19 -14.60 -5.94
CA GLN A 126 -7.75 -13.40 -6.66
C GLN A 126 -8.48 -12.14 -6.17
N LEU A 127 -9.80 -12.23 -5.98
CA LEU A 127 -10.60 -11.14 -5.43
C LEU A 127 -10.17 -10.80 -4.00
N TYR A 128 -9.85 -11.80 -3.18
CA TYR A 128 -9.31 -11.56 -1.84
C TYR A 128 -8.06 -10.69 -1.88
N GLN A 129 -7.11 -10.96 -2.78
CA GLN A 129 -5.88 -10.17 -2.89
C GLN A 129 -6.15 -8.70 -3.22
N VAL A 130 -7.13 -8.42 -4.09
CA VAL A 130 -7.54 -7.05 -4.41
C VAL A 130 -8.08 -6.36 -3.16
N TRP A 131 -9.06 -6.98 -2.50
CA TRP A 131 -9.73 -6.39 -1.33
C TRP A 131 -8.82 -6.27 -0.10
N ASP A 132 -7.82 -7.15 0.03
CA ASP A 132 -6.77 -7.09 1.04
C ASP A 132 -5.90 -5.83 0.85
N LYS A 133 -5.54 -5.49 -0.40
CA LYS A 133 -4.79 -4.26 -0.68
C LYS A 133 -5.62 -3.00 -0.44
N VAL A 134 -6.93 -3.04 -0.70
CA VAL A 134 -7.84 -1.96 -0.29
C VAL A 134 -7.83 -1.83 1.24
N HIS A 135 -7.92 -2.93 1.97
CA HIS A 135 -7.86 -2.92 3.44
C HIS A 135 -6.56 -2.28 3.94
N ASP A 136 -5.41 -2.71 3.42
CA ASP A 136 -4.10 -2.18 3.80
C ASP A 136 -4.01 -0.67 3.55
N ALA A 137 -4.45 -0.21 2.37
CA ALA A 137 -4.43 1.20 2.03
C ALA A 137 -5.36 2.07 2.92
N ARG A 138 -6.50 1.51 3.35
CA ARG A 138 -7.51 2.22 4.16
C ARG A 138 -7.28 2.11 5.66
N SER A 139 -6.44 1.19 6.12
CA SER A 139 -6.19 0.98 7.55
C SER A 139 -5.18 1.98 8.12
N GLU A 140 -5.65 2.84 9.02
CA GLU A 140 -4.83 3.84 9.72
C GLU A 140 -3.80 3.21 10.69
N ILE A 141 -3.96 1.93 11.01
CA ILE A 141 -2.99 1.19 11.83
C ILE A 141 -1.64 1.09 11.08
N TYR A 142 -1.66 0.99 9.76
CA TYR A 142 -0.43 0.92 8.96
C TYR A 142 0.20 2.29 8.77
N TYR A 143 1.53 2.31 8.67
CA TYR A 143 2.29 3.51 8.37
C TYR A 143 2.06 4.00 6.94
N VAL A 144 2.16 5.33 6.74
CA VAL A 144 1.98 6.00 5.45
C VAL A 144 2.69 5.28 4.28
N PRO A 145 3.98 4.90 4.36
CA PRO A 145 4.67 4.21 3.27
C PRO A 145 4.04 2.87 2.90
N VAL A 146 3.61 2.09 3.91
CA VAL A 146 2.96 0.78 3.70
C VAL A 146 1.63 0.97 2.98
N ARG A 147 0.85 1.97 3.39
CA ARG A 147 -0.45 2.29 2.77
C ARG A 147 -0.30 2.75 1.32
N ARG A 148 0.72 3.55 1.02
CA ARG A 148 1.03 3.98 -0.36
C ARG A 148 1.49 2.82 -1.24
N LEU A 149 2.31 1.91 -0.70
CA LEU A 149 2.70 0.70 -1.41
C LEU A 149 1.49 -0.20 -1.69
N ALA A 150 0.56 -0.31 -0.75
CA ALA A 150 -0.70 -1.02 -0.97
C ALA A 150 -1.55 -0.38 -2.08
N LEU A 151 -1.63 0.96 -2.17
CA LEU A 151 -2.29 1.65 -3.28
C LEU A 151 -1.61 1.38 -4.62
N LYS A 152 -0.27 1.34 -4.66
CA LYS A 152 0.49 0.98 -5.86
C LYS A 152 0.17 -0.44 -6.31
N HIS A 153 0.27 -1.42 -5.41
CA HIS A 153 -0.08 -2.80 -5.71
C HIS A 153 -1.54 -2.97 -6.12
N LEU A 154 -2.47 -2.24 -5.49
CA LEU A 154 -3.88 -2.25 -5.88
C LEU A 154 -4.06 -1.78 -7.32
N ARG A 155 -3.44 -0.66 -7.70
CA ARG A 155 -3.46 -0.13 -9.08
C ARG A 155 -2.92 -1.16 -10.07
N ASP A 156 -1.83 -1.83 -9.72
CA ASP A 156 -1.20 -2.83 -10.60
C ASP A 156 -2.08 -4.10 -10.73
N LEU A 157 -2.81 -4.48 -9.68
CA LEU A 157 -3.73 -5.62 -9.69
C LEU A 157 -5.00 -5.38 -10.52
N VAL A 158 -5.62 -4.20 -10.40
CA VAL A 158 -6.91 -3.91 -11.08
C VAL A 158 -6.75 -3.18 -12.40
N GLY A 159 -5.56 -2.66 -12.67
CA GLY A 159 -5.27 -1.80 -13.81
C GLY A 159 -5.60 -0.32 -13.55
N PRO A 160 -4.94 0.60 -14.26
CA PRO A 160 -5.06 2.03 -14.01
C PRO A 160 -6.47 2.57 -14.23
N GLU A 161 -7.20 2.08 -15.25
CA GLU A 161 -8.56 2.55 -15.55
C GLU A 161 -9.53 2.24 -14.40
N ALA A 162 -9.57 0.98 -13.95
CA ALA A 162 -10.39 0.55 -12.82
C ALA A 162 -10.00 1.28 -11.53
N TYR A 163 -8.70 1.47 -11.31
CA TYR A 163 -8.17 2.20 -10.15
C TYR A 163 -8.67 3.65 -10.11
N TYR A 164 -8.45 4.43 -11.18
CA TYR A 164 -8.78 5.86 -11.20
C TYR A 164 -10.28 6.13 -11.26
N THR A 165 -11.07 5.21 -11.81
CA THR A 165 -12.54 5.29 -11.80
C THR A 165 -13.17 4.77 -10.50
N GLY A 166 -12.37 4.20 -9.59
CA GLY A 166 -12.86 3.60 -8.34
C GLY A 166 -13.70 2.33 -8.55
N ARG A 167 -13.62 1.70 -9.72
CA ARG A 167 -14.39 0.51 -10.09
C ARG A 167 -13.63 -0.75 -9.68
N LEU A 168 -13.80 -1.16 -8.43
CA LEU A 168 -13.24 -2.42 -7.93
C LEU A 168 -14.05 -3.63 -8.44
N PRO A 169 -13.40 -4.79 -8.65
CA PRO A 169 -14.12 -6.03 -8.90
C PRO A 169 -14.98 -6.42 -7.68
N PRO A 170 -15.97 -7.31 -7.84
CA PRO A 170 -16.76 -7.79 -6.71
C PRO A 170 -15.89 -8.49 -5.66
N HIS A 171 -16.41 -8.70 -4.45
CA HIS A 171 -15.66 -9.39 -3.39
C HIS A 171 -15.81 -10.91 -3.44
N VAL A 172 -16.64 -11.44 -4.35
CA VAL A 172 -16.80 -12.87 -4.66
C VAL A 172 -17.18 -13.04 -6.14
N PRO A 173 -17.01 -14.25 -6.72
CA PRO A 173 -17.44 -14.56 -8.10
C PRO A 173 -18.96 -14.45 -8.28
N VAL A 174 -19.42 -13.34 -8.87
CA VAL A 174 -20.85 -13.02 -8.94
C VAL A 174 -21.64 -13.87 -9.94
N TRP A 175 -20.98 -14.43 -10.96
CA TRP A 175 -21.61 -15.26 -11.99
C TRP A 175 -22.27 -16.51 -11.41
N ARG A 176 -21.77 -17.05 -10.29
CA ARG A 176 -22.35 -18.22 -9.62
C ARG A 176 -23.73 -17.93 -8.99
N PHE A 177 -24.06 -16.67 -8.76
CA PHE A 177 -25.36 -16.27 -8.21
C PHE A 177 -26.40 -15.99 -9.30
N GLN A 178 -25.97 -15.89 -10.56
CA GLN A 178 -26.85 -15.63 -11.71
C GLN A 178 -27.51 -16.90 -12.25
N GLU A 179 -27.03 -18.09 -11.86
CA GLU A 179 -27.60 -19.39 -12.26
C GLU A 179 -28.83 -19.82 -11.45
N VAL A 180 -29.27 -19.03 -10.46
CA VAL A 180 -30.55 -19.26 -9.77
C VAL A 180 -31.65 -18.49 -10.49
N LYS A 181 -32.20 -19.09 -11.55
CA LYS A 181 -33.49 -18.71 -12.15
C LYS A 181 -34.44 -19.89 -12.10
#